data_AF-A0A6B3ED24-F1
#
_entry.id   AF-A0A6B3ED24-F1
#
_cell.length_a   1.000
_cell.length_b   1.000
_cell.length_c   1.000
_cell.angle_alpha   90.00
_cell.angle_beta   90.00
_cell.angle_gamma   90.00
#
_symmetry.space_group_name_H-M   'P 1'
#
loop_
_entity.id
_entity.type
_entity.pdbx_description
1 polymer ?
#
loop_
_entity_poly.entity_id
_entity_poly.type
_entity_poly.pdbx_seq_one_letter_code
_entity_poly.pdbx_strand_id
1 'polypeptide(L)' 'FAEGILVAERLAGLASVPVDYDGVPRVTYCHPEVASVGITEAKAKEIYGADKVVALKYNLAGNGKSKILKTAGEIKLVQV' A
#
# COMPACT_ATOMS: atom_id res chain seq x y z
N PHE A 1 12.80 -10.27 0.89
CA PHE A 1 14.27 -10.43 0.91
C PHE A 1 15.04 -9.12 1.11
N ALA A 2 14.39 -7.94 1.10
CA ALA A 2 15.09 -6.65 1.18
C ALA A 2 16.00 -6.51 2.42
N GLU A 3 15.54 -6.95 3.59
CA GLU A 3 16.36 -6.94 4.81
C GLU A 3 17.62 -7.81 4.69
N GLY A 4 17.50 -8.99 4.08
CA GLY A 4 18.64 -9.88 3.86
C GLY A 4 19.67 -9.30 2.89
N ILE A 5 19.20 -8.63 1.84
CA ILE A 5 20.06 -7.93 0.87
C ILE A 5 20.78 -6.77 1.58
N LEU A 6 20.05 -5.94 2.33
CA LEU A 6 20.61 -4.83 3.11
C LEU A 6 21.73 -5.32 4.04
N VAL A 7 21.50 -6.40 4.77
CA VAL A 7 22.51 -6.97 5.68
C VAL A 7 23.73 -7.47 4.90
N ALA A 8 23.53 -8.19 3.79
CA ALA A 8 24.63 -8.70 2.98
C ALA A 8 25.48 -7.57 2.38
N GLU A 9 24.86 -6.53 1.81
CA GLU A 9 25.53 -5.36 1.27
C GLU A 9 26.32 -4.61 2.34
N ARG A 10 25.72 -4.40 3.51
CA ARG A 10 26.37 -3.74 4.64
C ARG A 10 27.60 -4.51 5.13
N LEU A 11 27.50 -5.83 5.23
CA LEU A 11 28.63 -6.69 5.62
C LEU A 11 29.74 -6.71 4.55
N ALA A 12 29.37 -6.60 3.28
CA ALA A 12 30.31 -6.50 2.16
C ALA A 12 30.93 -5.10 2.00
N GLY A 13 30.57 -4.12 2.85
CA GLY A 13 31.06 -2.73 2.75
C GLY A 13 30.52 -1.97 1.52
N LEU A 14 29.43 -2.47 0.91
CA LEU A 14 28.76 -1.82 -0.20
C LEU A 14 27.79 -0.75 0.31
N ALA A 15 27.46 0.20 -0.57
CA ALA A 15 26.38 1.14 -0.31
C ALA A 15 25.05 0.35 -0.19
N SER A 16 24.39 0.45 0.95
CA SER A 16 23.12 -0.21 1.23
C SER A 16 22.01 0.83 1.38
N VAL A 17 20.83 0.51 0.86
CA VAL A 17 19.64 1.36 0.96
C VAL A 17 18.75 0.87 2.11
N PRO A 18 18.30 1.73 3.03
CA PRO A 18 17.36 1.34 4.08
C PRO A 18 16.06 0.75 3.51
N VAL A 19 15.50 -0.25 4.21
CA VAL A 19 14.20 -0.82 3.83
C VAL A 19 13.09 0.17 4.15
N ASP A 20 12.32 0.56 3.13
CA ASP A 20 11.05 1.26 3.28
C ASP A 20 9.94 0.25 3.60
N TYR A 21 9.55 0.18 4.87
CA TYR A 21 8.50 -0.73 5.34
C TYR A 21 7.09 -0.26 4.97
N ASP A 22 6.89 1.06 4.80
CA ASP A 22 5.59 1.58 4.37
C ASP A 22 5.33 1.19 2.91
N GLY A 23 6.37 1.16 2.08
CA GLY A 23 6.33 0.64 0.71
C GLY A 23 6.09 -0.87 0.57
N VAL A 24 6.07 -1.66 1.66
CA VAL A 24 5.86 -3.11 1.59
C VAL A 24 4.38 -3.46 1.40
N PRO A 25 4.00 -4.12 0.29
CA PRO A 25 2.62 -4.52 0.06
C PRO A 25 2.20 -5.64 1.01
N ARG A 26 0.95 -5.57 1.47
CA ARG A 26 0.29 -6.59 2.30
C ARG A 26 -0.96 -7.08 1.59
N VAL A 27 -1.09 -8.39 1.43
CA VAL A 27 -2.19 -9.03 0.69
C VAL A 27 -2.84 -10.10 1.56
N THR A 28 -4.17 -10.13 1.55
CA THR A 28 -4.99 -11.21 2.11
C THR A 28 -5.72 -11.90 0.98
N TYR A 29 -5.36 -13.15 0.71
CA TYR A 29 -5.93 -14.01 -0.33
C TYR A 29 -7.32 -14.57 0.05
N CYS A 30 -8.24 -13.65 0.37
CA CYS A 30 -9.66 -13.93 0.57
C CYS A 30 -10.44 -13.72 -0.74
N HIS A 31 -11.76 -13.90 -0.73
CA HIS A 31 -12.61 -13.67 -1.90
C HIS A 31 -13.75 -12.71 -1.53
N PRO A 32 -13.78 -11.47 -2.06
CA PRO A 32 -12.76 -10.83 -2.93
C PRO A 32 -11.45 -10.54 -2.17
N GLU A 33 -10.31 -10.55 -2.87
CA GLU A 33 -9.00 -10.29 -2.27
C GLU A 33 -8.88 -8.86 -1.72
N VAL A 34 -8.03 -8.70 -0.71
CA VAL A 34 -7.71 -7.39 -0.12
C VAL A 34 -6.21 -7.17 -0.21
N ALA A 35 -5.80 -6.01 -0.71
CA ALA A 35 -4.41 -5.59 -0.77
C ALA A 35 -4.25 -4.14 -0.31
N SER A 36 -3.10 -3.81 0.27
CA SER A 36 -2.73 -2.45 0.64
C SER A 36 -1.22 -2.26 0.54
N VAL A 37 -0.79 -1.03 0.29
CA VAL A 37 0.61 -0.58 0.33
C VAL A 37 0.62 0.86 0.84
N GLY A 38 1.68 1.27 1.54
CA GLY A 38 1.74 2.55 2.21
C GLY A 38 1.05 2.57 3.57
N ILE A 39 0.67 3.78 3.98
CA ILE A 39 0.05 4.08 5.26
C ILE A 39 -1.46 4.28 5.13
N THR A 40 -2.18 4.07 6.23
CA THR A 40 -3.62 4.33 6.28
C THR A 40 -3.92 5.83 6.32
N GLU A 41 -5.13 6.23 5.95
CA GLU A 41 -5.58 7.63 6.09
C GLU A 41 -5.44 8.13 7.53
N ALA A 42 -5.80 7.32 8.53
CA ALA A 42 -5.65 7.67 9.94
C ALA A 42 -4.17 7.95 10.27
N LYS A 43 -3.27 7.07 9.81
CA LYS A 43 -1.84 7.24 10.04
C LYS A 43 -1.27 8.45 9.29
N ALA A 44 -1.72 8.69 8.07
CA ALA A 44 -1.34 9.87 7.30
C ALA A 44 -1.76 11.16 8.03
N LYS A 45 -2.98 11.20 8.59
CA LYS A 45 -3.47 12.34 9.36
C LYS A 45 -2.67 12.59 10.63
N GLU A 46 -2.23 11.53 11.31
CA GLU A 46 -1.32 11.64 12.46
C GLU A 46 0.05 12.21 12.10
N ILE A 47 0.64 11.78 10.98
CA ILE A 47 2.02 12.14 10.58
C ILE A 47 2.08 13.53 9.92
N TYR A 48 1.15 13.82 9.01
CA TYR A 48 1.24 14.98 8.12
C TYR A 48 0.28 16.13 8.48
N GLY A 49 -0.72 15.86 9.35
CA GLY A 49 -1.80 16.78 9.66
C GLY A 49 -3.01 16.55 8.75
N ALA A 50 -4.22 16.69 9.33
CA ALA A 50 -5.46 16.34 8.63
C ALA A 50 -5.77 17.25 7.43
N ASP A 51 -5.27 18.48 7.43
CA ASP A 51 -5.39 19.47 6.36
C ASP A 51 -4.62 19.10 5.10
N LYS A 52 -3.59 18.26 5.21
CA LYS A 52 -2.74 17.84 4.08
C LYS A 52 -3.14 16.50 3.49
N VAL A 53 -4.10 15.81 4.09
CA VAL A 53 -4.50 14.46 3.66
C VAL A 53 -5.76 14.52 2.83
N VAL A 54 -5.66 14.07 1.58
CA VAL A 54 -6.81 13.89 0.68
C VAL A 54 -7.06 12.39 0.50
N ALA A 55 -8.27 11.93 0.81
CA ALA A 55 -8.69 10.55 0.59
C ALA A 55 -9.73 10.47 -0.53
N LEU A 56 -9.46 9.65 -1.54
CA LEU A 56 -10.38 9.37 -2.65
C LEU A 56 -10.85 7.92 -2.56
N LYS A 57 -12.16 7.71 -2.67
CA LYS A 57 -12.76 6.37 -2.71
C LYS A 57 -13.41 6.14 -4.07
N TYR A 58 -13.15 4.99 -4.65
CA TYR A 58 -13.74 4.56 -5.91
C TYR A 58 -14.34 3.17 -5.76
N ASN A 59 -15.67 3.09 -5.91
CA ASN A 59 -16.40 1.84 -5.82
C ASN A 59 -16.25 1.04 -7.12
N LEU A 60 -15.80 -0.22 -7.03
CA LEU A 60 -15.61 -1.09 -8.18
C LEU A 60 -16.92 -1.60 -8.80
N ALA A 61 -18.08 -1.33 -8.20
CA ALA A 61 -19.37 -1.59 -8.84
C ALA A 61 -19.53 -0.83 -10.18
N GLY A 62 -18.85 0.31 -10.34
CA GLY A 62 -18.79 1.06 -11.59
C GLY A 62 -17.79 0.51 -12.62
N ASN A 63 -16.90 -0.41 -12.22
CA ASN A 63 -15.85 -0.94 -13.09
C ASN A 63 -16.38 -2.06 -14.00
N GLY A 64 -16.16 -1.94 -15.32
CA GLY A 64 -16.66 -2.89 -16.31
C GLY A 64 -16.13 -4.32 -16.12
N LYS A 65 -14.86 -4.49 -15.74
CA LYS A 65 -14.28 -5.82 -15.48
C LYS A 65 -14.89 -6.44 -14.24
N SER A 66 -15.07 -5.67 -13.16
CA SER A 66 -15.73 -6.16 -11.95
C SER A 66 -17.17 -6.59 -12.20
N LYS A 67 -17.90 -5.86 -13.06
CA LYS A 67 -19.26 -6.26 -13.51
C LYS A 67 -19.25 -7.57 -14.28
N ILE A 68 -18.35 -7.73 -15.25
CA ILE A 68 -18.22 -8.97 -16.05
C ILE A 68 -17.93 -10.16 -15.14
N LEU A 69 -17.02 -10.00 -14.18
CA LEU A 69 -16.61 -11.04 -13.24
C LEU A 69 -17.57 -11.23 -12.06
N LYS A 70 -18.64 -10.42 -11.96
CA LYS A 70 -19.60 -10.41 -10.85
C LYS A 70 -18.93 -10.31 -9.47
N THR A 71 -17.91 -9.47 -9.35
CA THR A 71 -17.18 -9.22 -8.11
C THR A 71 -17.44 -7.81 -7.58
N ALA A 72 -17.18 -7.59 -6.29
CA ALA A 72 -17.34 -6.32 -5.59
C ALA A 72 -16.04 -5.87 -4.94
N GLY A 73 -15.93 -4.58 -4.61
CA GLY A 73 -14.78 -4.01 -3.91
C GLY A 73 -14.74 -2.50 -4.00
N GLU A 74 -13.73 -1.91 -3.35
CA GLU A 74 -13.47 -0.48 -3.34
C GLU A 74 -11.96 -0.25 -3.44
N ILE A 75 -11.57 0.83 -4.11
CA ILE A 75 -10.22 1.37 -4.07
C ILE A 75 -10.25 2.62 -3.20
N LYS A 76 -9.34 2.72 -2.25
CA LYS A 76 -9.09 3.95 -1.49
C LYS A 76 -7.67 4.43 -1.75
N LEU A 77 -7.56 5.64 -2.29
CA LEU A 77 -6.30 6.35 -2.46
C LEU A 77 -6.15 7.36 -1.33
N VAL A 78 -4.98 7.39 -0.69
CA VAL A 78 -4.59 8.38 0.31
C VAL A 78 -3.43 9.18 -0.27
N GLN A 79 -3.63 10.48 -0.44
CA GLN A 79 -2.63 11.43 -0.90
C GLN A 79 -2.26 12.37 0.26
N VAL A 80 -0.96 12.66 0.36
CA VAL A 80 -0.35 13.57 1.34
C VAL A 80 0.43 14.67 0.63
#